data_AF-A0A2Y9DN70-F1
#
_entry.id   AF-A0A2Y9DN70-F1
#
_cell.length_a   1.000
_cell.length_b   1.000
_cell.length_c   1.000
_cell.angle_alpha   90.00
_cell.angle_beta   90.00
_cell.angle_gamma   90.00
#
_symmetry.space_group_name_H-M   'P 1'
#
loop_
_entity.id
_entity.type
_entity.pdbx_description
1 polymer ?
#
loop_
_entity_poly.entity_id
_entity_poly.type
_entity_poly.pdbx_seq_one_letter_code
_entity_poly.pdbx_strand_id
1 'polypeptide(L)'
;MLATRVFSLVGKRAFSTSVCVRAHGSVVKSEEFSLPAYVDRRDYPLPDVAHVKNLSAQQKALKEKEKAAWSTLSIDEKVELYRLKFNESFAEMNRSTNEWKTVLGGALFFIGFTALLLIWEKQYVYGPVPHTFEKEWVAKQTKRMLDMKGNPIEGFSAKWDYDKNEWKK
;
A
#
# COMPACT_ATOMS: atom_id res chain seq x y z
N MET A 1 -37.43 22.10 6.26
CA MET A 1 -37.26 20.65 6.53
C MET A 1 -36.76 19.97 5.26
N LEU A 2 -35.45 19.93 5.02
CA LEU A 2 -34.86 19.39 3.78
C LEU A 2 -33.42 18.92 4.07
N ALA A 3 -33.28 17.91 4.92
CA ALA A 3 -31.98 17.28 5.20
C ALA A 3 -32.19 15.87 5.75
N THR A 4 -32.64 14.93 4.93
CA THR A 4 -32.77 13.54 5.40
C THR A 4 -32.71 12.44 4.33
N ARG A 5 -32.16 12.70 3.14
CA ARG A 5 -32.09 11.67 2.07
C ARG A 5 -30.77 11.62 1.30
N VAL A 6 -29.64 11.54 2.00
CA VAL A 6 -28.34 11.27 1.33
C VAL A 6 -27.59 10.05 1.91
N PHE A 7 -28.04 9.45 3.01
CA PHE A 7 -27.29 8.36 3.67
C PHE A 7 -27.66 6.91 3.26
N SER A 8 -28.39 6.66 2.16
CA SER A 8 -28.87 5.30 1.85
C SER A 8 -28.07 4.50 0.81
N LEU A 9 -26.91 4.96 0.32
CA LEU A 9 -26.26 4.35 -0.87
C LEU A 9 -24.83 3.82 -0.69
N VAL A 10 -24.35 3.59 0.53
CA VAL A 10 -22.97 3.07 0.75
C VAL A 10 -22.91 1.64 1.34
N GLY A 11 -24.05 1.01 1.64
CA GLY A 11 -24.04 -0.19 2.51
C GLY A 11 -23.99 -1.59 1.89
N LYS A 12 -23.93 -1.79 0.56
CA LYS A 12 -24.27 -3.12 -0.01
C LYS A 12 -23.28 -3.77 -1.00
N ARG A 13 -22.02 -3.33 -1.08
CA ARG A 13 -21.02 -3.99 -1.96
C ARG A 13 -19.66 -4.17 -1.31
N ALA A 14 -19.60 -4.95 -0.25
CA ALA A 14 -18.43 -5.65 0.27
C ALA A 14 -19.02 -6.67 1.26
N PHE A 15 -18.91 -7.99 1.13
CA PHE A 15 -17.81 -8.85 0.70
C PHE A 15 -18.42 -10.07 -0.02
N SER A 16 -17.95 -10.39 -1.23
CA SER A 16 -18.25 -11.69 -1.83
C SER A 16 -17.18 -12.66 -1.36
N THR A 17 -17.47 -13.39 -0.29
CA THR A 17 -16.69 -14.54 0.15
C THR A 17 -17.19 -15.78 -0.59
N SER A 18 -16.91 -15.89 -1.89
CA SER A 18 -17.00 -17.17 -2.57
C SER A 18 -15.82 -18.04 -2.12
N VAL A 19 -15.99 -18.75 -1.01
CA VAL A 19 -15.05 -19.78 -0.58
C VAL A 19 -15.25 -20.99 -1.50
N CYS A 20 -14.50 -21.06 -2.60
CA CYS A 20 -14.35 -22.29 -3.35
C CYS A 20 -13.43 -23.22 -2.55
N VAL A 21 -14.01 -24.09 -1.71
CA VAL A 21 -13.27 -25.17 -1.05
C VAL A 21 -12.91 -26.23 -2.10
N ARG A 22 -11.81 -26.04 -2.80
CA ARG A 22 -11.05 -27.13 -3.42
C ARG A 22 -9.74 -27.29 -2.64
N ALA A 23 -9.85 -27.64 -1.36
CA ALA A 23 -8.69 -27.85 -0.50
C ALA A 23 -8.20 -29.30 -0.64
N HIS A 24 -7.35 -29.54 -1.64
CA HIS A 24 -6.49 -30.73 -1.70
C HIS A 24 -5.04 -30.44 -1.24
N GLY A 25 -4.78 -29.25 -0.67
CA GLY A 25 -3.48 -28.91 -0.07
C GLY A 25 -3.33 -29.52 1.32
N SER A 26 -2.16 -30.09 1.62
CA SER A 26 -1.85 -30.61 2.96
C SER A 26 -1.77 -29.50 4.01
N VAL A 27 -2.26 -29.79 5.23
CA VAL A 27 -2.24 -28.87 6.36
C VAL A 27 -0.81 -28.75 6.90
N VAL A 28 -0.26 -27.54 6.85
CA VAL A 28 1.03 -27.20 7.50
C VAL A 28 0.77 -26.95 8.98
N LYS A 29 1.55 -27.59 9.86
CA LYS A 29 1.41 -27.45 11.31
C LYS A 29 2.60 -26.69 11.91
N SER A 30 2.35 -25.92 12.97
CA SER A 30 3.38 -25.10 13.62
C SER A 30 4.54 -25.92 14.20
N GLU A 31 4.25 -27.12 14.69
CA GLU A 31 5.21 -28.06 15.25
C GLU A 31 6.22 -28.61 14.22
N GLU A 32 5.97 -28.43 12.92
CA GLU A 32 6.85 -28.89 11.84
C GLU A 32 7.89 -27.84 11.40
N PHE A 33 8.09 -26.76 12.16
CA PHE A 33 8.98 -25.65 11.77
C PHE A 33 10.46 -26.06 11.56
N SER A 34 10.92 -27.14 12.19
CA SER A 34 12.29 -27.66 12.06
C SER A 34 12.46 -28.64 10.88
N LEU A 35 11.37 -28.97 10.18
CA LEU A 35 11.37 -29.87 9.03
C LEU A 35 11.42 -29.06 7.72
N PRO A 36 11.91 -29.65 6.62
CA PRO A 36 11.85 -29.01 5.30
C PRO A 36 10.41 -28.62 4.92
N ALA A 37 10.23 -27.37 4.50
CA ALA A 37 8.93 -26.77 4.18
C ALA A 37 8.78 -26.49 2.68
N TYR A 38 7.53 -26.53 2.21
CA TYR A 38 7.21 -26.13 0.84
C TYR A 38 7.20 -24.60 0.72
N VAL A 39 7.76 -24.06 -0.37
CA VAL A 39 7.74 -22.60 -0.66
C VAL A 39 7.55 -22.34 -2.16
N ASP A 40 6.68 -21.39 -2.51
CA ASP A 40 6.57 -20.88 -3.89
C ASP A 40 7.45 -19.64 -4.04
N ARG A 41 8.62 -19.80 -4.68
CA ARG A 41 9.60 -18.72 -4.85
C ARG A 41 10.28 -18.79 -6.21
N ARG A 42 10.43 -17.63 -6.87
CA ARG A 42 11.03 -17.52 -8.19
C ARG A 42 12.52 -17.91 -8.22
N ASP A 43 13.23 -17.62 -7.14
CA ASP A 43 14.64 -17.95 -6.95
C ASP A 43 14.87 -19.37 -6.41
N TYR A 44 13.80 -20.05 -5.98
CA TYR A 44 13.83 -21.43 -5.51
C TYR A 44 12.78 -22.29 -6.25
N PRO A 45 12.99 -22.57 -7.55
CA PRO A 45 11.98 -23.20 -8.41
C PRO A 45 11.64 -24.65 -8.05
N LEU A 46 12.51 -25.33 -7.30
CA LEU A 46 12.35 -26.73 -6.91
C LEU A 46 12.41 -26.85 -5.37
N PRO A 47 11.26 -26.75 -4.69
CA PRO A 47 11.19 -26.84 -3.24
C PRO A 47 11.62 -28.22 -2.72
N ASP A 48 12.15 -28.25 -1.50
CA ASP A 48 12.71 -29.46 -0.86
C ASP A 48 11.68 -30.59 -0.71
N VAL A 49 10.42 -30.21 -0.51
CA VAL A 49 9.30 -31.13 -0.35
C VAL A 49 8.25 -30.89 -1.44
N ALA A 50 7.44 -31.90 -1.75
CA ALA A 50 6.29 -31.73 -2.63
C ALA A 50 5.16 -30.98 -1.91
N HIS A 51 4.34 -30.25 -2.66
CA HIS A 51 3.17 -29.55 -2.12
C HIS A 51 2.20 -30.52 -1.42
N VAL A 52 1.92 -31.67 -2.04
CA VAL A 52 1.04 -32.71 -1.49
C VAL A 52 1.86 -33.91 -1.03
N LYS A 53 1.86 -34.18 0.28
CA LYS A 53 2.55 -35.34 0.88
C LYS A 53 1.71 -36.62 0.89
N ASN A 54 0.41 -36.49 1.17
CA ASN A 54 -0.51 -37.62 1.32
C ASN A 54 -1.29 -37.83 0.03
N LEU A 55 -1.06 -38.97 -0.64
CA LEU A 55 -1.68 -39.29 -1.92
C LEU A 55 -2.91 -40.20 -1.75
N SER A 56 -3.98 -39.86 -2.46
CA SER A 56 -5.16 -40.72 -2.63
C SER A 56 -4.84 -41.99 -3.45
N ALA A 57 -5.74 -42.97 -3.47
CA ALA A 57 -5.55 -44.18 -4.27
C ALA A 57 -5.38 -43.87 -5.78
N GLN A 58 -6.15 -42.91 -6.30
CA GLN A 58 -6.06 -42.44 -7.69
C GLN A 58 -4.72 -41.74 -7.94
N GLN A 59 -4.29 -40.86 -7.03
CA GLN A 59 -3.01 -40.16 -7.14
C GLN A 59 -1.83 -41.12 -7.07
N LYS A 60 -1.90 -42.18 -6.26
CA LYS A 60 -0.90 -43.25 -6.25
C LYS A 60 -0.83 -43.97 -7.60
N ALA A 61 -1.96 -44.33 -8.19
CA ALA A 61 -2.00 -44.92 -9.52
C ALA A 61 -1.44 -43.96 -10.59
N LEU A 62 -1.72 -42.67 -10.48
CA LEU A 62 -1.16 -41.64 -11.35
C LEU A 62 0.38 -41.53 -11.21
N LYS A 63 0.92 -41.59 -9.99
CA LYS A 63 2.38 -41.63 -9.74
C LYS A 63 3.02 -42.91 -10.27
N GLU A 64 2.31 -44.04 -10.33
CA GLU A 64 2.81 -45.24 -11.01
C GLU A 64 2.81 -45.06 -12.53
N LYS A 65 1.78 -44.42 -13.09
CA LYS A 65 1.69 -44.10 -14.53
C LYS A 65 2.76 -43.10 -14.97
N GLU A 66 3.16 -42.17 -14.10
CA GLU A 66 4.25 -41.20 -14.32
C GLU A 66 5.61 -41.87 -14.60
N LYS A 67 5.84 -43.10 -14.11
CA LYS A 67 7.07 -43.86 -14.37
C LYS A 67 7.16 -44.37 -15.82
N ALA A 68 6.03 -44.43 -16.52
CA ALA A 68 5.95 -44.82 -17.93
C ALA A 68 6.13 -43.60 -18.87
N ALA A 69 5.97 -43.81 -20.18
CA ALA A 69 6.14 -42.74 -21.17
C ALA A 69 5.08 -41.64 -21.01
N TRP A 70 5.50 -40.38 -20.87
CA TRP A 70 4.62 -39.22 -20.68
C TRP A 70 3.78 -38.84 -21.92
N SER A 71 4.04 -39.46 -23.06
CA SER A 71 3.18 -39.39 -24.24
C SER A 71 1.82 -40.06 -24.01
N THR A 72 1.74 -41.00 -23.07
CA THR A 72 0.49 -41.71 -22.70
C THR A 72 -0.35 -40.97 -21.66
N LEU A 73 0.19 -39.90 -21.07
CA LEU A 73 -0.50 -39.08 -20.09
C LEU A 73 -1.40 -38.06 -20.78
N SER A 74 -2.64 -37.94 -20.30
CA SER A 74 -3.55 -36.88 -20.72
C SER A 74 -3.05 -35.51 -20.24
N ILE A 75 -3.61 -34.43 -20.79
CA ILE A 75 -3.28 -33.06 -20.35
C ILE A 75 -3.66 -32.87 -18.88
N ASP A 76 -4.84 -33.36 -18.48
CA ASP A 76 -5.31 -33.24 -17.11
C ASP A 76 -4.44 -34.02 -16.12
N GLU A 77 -3.96 -35.22 -16.51
CA GLU A 77 -3.04 -36.02 -15.70
C GLU A 77 -1.70 -35.29 -15.49
N LYS A 78 -1.19 -34.57 -16.51
CA LYS A 78 0.02 -33.75 -16.39
C LYS A 78 -0.21 -32.56 -15.47
N VAL A 79 -1.36 -31.90 -15.56
CA VAL A 79 -1.73 -30.80 -14.66
C VAL A 79 -1.90 -31.30 -13.23
N GLU A 80 -2.48 -32.48 -13.02
CA GLU A 80 -2.62 -33.08 -11.70
C GLU A 80 -1.25 -33.41 -11.10
N LEU A 81 -0.35 -34.04 -11.86
CA LEU A 81 1.05 -34.27 -11.43
C LEU A 81 1.75 -32.95 -11.06
N TYR A 82 1.54 -31.90 -11.84
CA TYR A 82 2.07 -30.57 -11.54
C TYR A 82 1.53 -30.04 -10.21
N ARG A 83 0.21 -30.12 -9.98
CA ARG A 83 -0.44 -29.63 -8.74
C ARG A 83 -0.14 -30.49 -7.51
N LEU A 84 0.24 -31.75 -7.70
CA LEU A 84 0.77 -32.59 -6.61
C LEU A 84 2.16 -32.14 -6.16
N LYS A 85 3.01 -31.73 -7.10
CA LYS A 85 4.38 -31.28 -6.80
C LYS A 85 4.42 -29.82 -6.36
N PHE A 86 3.66 -28.95 -7.02
CA PHE A 86 3.65 -27.51 -6.82
C PHE A 86 2.25 -26.97 -6.51
N ASN A 87 2.17 -25.99 -5.62
CA ASN A 87 0.91 -25.32 -5.28
C ASN A 87 0.53 -24.33 -6.39
N GLU A 88 1.36 -23.31 -6.61
CA GLU A 88 1.13 -22.26 -7.60
C GLU A 88 2.08 -22.38 -8.79
N SER A 89 1.60 -21.98 -9.96
CA SER A 89 2.47 -21.77 -11.12
C SER A 89 3.26 -20.48 -11.03
N PHE A 90 4.33 -20.37 -11.83
CA PHE A 90 5.09 -19.12 -11.95
C PHE A 90 4.21 -17.93 -12.36
N ALA A 91 3.13 -18.15 -13.13
CA ALA A 91 2.20 -17.09 -13.49
C ALA A 91 1.31 -16.66 -12.31
N GLU A 92 0.90 -17.62 -11.47
CA GLU A 92 0.05 -17.36 -10.30
C GLU A 92 0.83 -16.65 -9.19
N MET A 93 2.02 -17.14 -8.83
CA MET A 93 2.83 -16.55 -7.76
C MET A 93 3.35 -15.14 -8.11
N ASN A 94 3.54 -14.84 -9.40
CA ASN A 94 4.00 -13.53 -9.87
C ASN A 94 2.85 -12.59 -10.25
N ARG A 95 1.60 -12.95 -9.95
CA ARG A 95 0.44 -12.11 -10.24
C ARG A 95 0.48 -10.83 -9.39
N SER A 96 0.48 -9.67 -10.04
CA SER A 96 0.39 -8.38 -9.36
C SER A 96 -0.92 -8.22 -8.59
N THR A 97 -0.87 -7.59 -7.41
CA THR A 97 -2.05 -7.23 -6.61
C THR A 97 -2.36 -5.73 -6.70
N ASN A 98 -3.57 -5.35 -6.30
CA ASN A 98 -4.00 -3.95 -6.23
C ASN A 98 -3.79 -3.33 -4.83
N GLU A 99 -3.00 -3.96 -3.97
CA GLU A 99 -2.82 -3.54 -2.57
C GLU A 99 -2.25 -2.12 -2.45
N TRP A 100 -1.41 -1.69 -3.40
CA TRP A 100 -0.88 -0.33 -3.44
C TRP A 100 -1.97 0.75 -3.40
N LYS A 101 -3.15 0.47 -3.97
CA LYS A 101 -4.30 1.39 -3.94
C LYS A 101 -4.86 1.53 -2.52
N THR A 102 -4.94 0.42 -1.79
CA THR A 102 -5.37 0.41 -0.39
C THR A 102 -4.35 1.12 0.49
N VAL A 103 -3.06 0.86 0.29
CA VAL A 103 -1.98 1.53 1.03
C VAL A 103 -2.01 3.04 0.80
N LEU A 104 -2.06 3.47 -0.47
CA LEU A 104 -2.09 4.89 -0.82
C LEU A 104 -3.37 5.58 -0.31
N GLY A 105 -4.52 4.93 -0.48
CA GLY A 105 -5.79 5.45 0.02
C GLY A 105 -5.81 5.60 1.53
N GLY A 106 -5.31 4.59 2.26
CA GLY A 106 -5.16 4.64 3.71
C GLY A 106 -4.23 5.77 4.16
N ALA A 107 -3.06 5.91 3.53
CA ALA A 107 -2.11 6.97 3.84
C ALA A 107 -2.72 8.37 3.66
N LEU A 108 -3.38 8.62 2.52
CA LEU A 108 -4.02 9.91 2.24
C LEU A 108 -5.20 10.19 3.18
N PHE A 109 -5.96 9.17 3.55
CA PHE A 109 -7.03 9.30 4.55
C PHE A 109 -6.47 9.78 5.90
N PHE A 110 -5.39 9.17 6.39
CA PHE A 110 -4.79 9.58 7.66
C PHE A 110 -4.12 10.95 7.59
N ILE A 111 -3.50 11.32 6.46
CA ILE A 111 -3.01 12.69 6.25
C ILE A 111 -4.16 13.70 6.33
N GLY A 112 -5.29 13.40 5.68
CA GLY A 112 -6.50 14.24 5.76
C GLY A 112 -7.05 14.32 7.17
N PHE A 113 -7.06 13.21 7.91
CA PHE A 113 -7.48 13.17 9.30
C PHE A 113 -6.57 14.02 10.21
N THR A 114 -5.25 13.98 10.00
CA THR A 114 -4.30 14.85 10.74
C THR A 114 -4.60 16.33 10.51
N ALA A 115 -5.00 16.74 9.31
CA ALA A 115 -5.41 18.12 9.05
C ALA A 115 -6.64 18.54 9.88
N LEU A 116 -7.60 17.63 10.13
CA LEU A 116 -8.74 17.91 11.00
C LEU A 116 -8.31 18.16 12.45
N LEU A 117 -7.32 17.40 12.94
CA LEU A 117 -6.75 17.62 14.27
C LEU A 117 -6.05 18.99 14.37
N LEU A 118 -5.31 19.39 13.35
CA LEU A 118 -4.67 20.71 13.31
C LEU A 118 -5.69 21.86 13.27
N ILE A 119 -6.82 21.69 12.58
CA ILE A 119 -7.92 22.68 12.59
C ILE A 119 -8.49 22.79 14.00
N TRP A 120 -8.73 21.66 14.67
CA TRP A 120 -9.22 21.64 16.04
C TRP A 120 -8.25 22.33 17.00
N GLU A 121 -6.96 22.00 16.93
CA GLU A 121 -5.91 22.64 17.74
C GLU A 121 -5.87 24.16 17.51
N LYS A 122 -5.92 24.59 16.25
CA LYS A 122 -5.92 26.02 15.89
C LYS A 122 -7.15 26.77 16.41
N GLN A 123 -8.29 26.11 16.54
CA GLN A 123 -9.56 26.72 16.97
C GLN A 123 -9.70 26.77 18.49
N TYR A 124 -9.25 25.73 19.21
CA TYR A 124 -9.54 25.56 20.64
C TYR A 124 -8.31 25.65 21.55
N VAL A 125 -7.10 25.52 21.02
CA VAL A 125 -5.86 25.50 21.81
C VAL A 125 -5.01 26.73 21.55
N TYR A 126 -4.82 27.13 20.30
CA TYR A 126 -3.95 28.27 19.97
C TYR A 126 -4.60 29.61 20.32
N GLY A 127 -3.88 30.41 21.12
CA GLY A 127 -4.22 31.80 21.42
C GLY A 127 -4.03 32.75 20.24
N PRO A 128 -4.31 34.05 20.44
CA PRO A 128 -4.08 35.05 19.41
C PRO A 128 -2.58 35.14 19.06
N VAL A 129 -2.28 35.31 17.78
CA VAL A 129 -0.91 35.62 17.35
C VAL A 129 -0.49 37.00 17.89
N PRO A 130 0.81 37.24 18.15
CA PRO A 130 1.27 38.54 18.63
C PRO A 130 0.86 39.70 17.70
N HIS A 131 0.58 40.86 18.27
CA HIS A 131 0.20 42.07 17.51
C HIS A 131 1.25 42.48 16.47
N THR A 132 2.51 42.03 16.61
CA THR A 132 3.57 42.29 15.64
C THR A 132 3.34 41.65 14.27
N PHE A 133 2.39 40.71 14.16
CA PHE A 133 1.93 40.12 12.90
C PHE A 133 0.78 40.90 12.24
N GLU A 134 0.29 41.96 12.87
CA GLU A 134 -0.70 42.86 12.25
C GLU A 134 -0.12 43.53 11.01
N LYS A 135 -0.95 43.70 9.98
CA LYS A 135 -0.51 44.21 8.67
C LYS A 135 0.20 45.57 8.76
N GLU A 136 -0.29 46.48 9.58
CA GLU A 136 0.31 47.80 9.78
C GLU A 136 1.67 47.71 10.48
N TRP A 137 1.77 46.88 11.53
CA TRP A 137 3.02 46.65 12.23
C TRP A 137 4.06 46.02 11.31
N VAL A 138 3.68 44.99 10.56
CA VAL A 138 4.55 44.33 9.56
C VAL A 138 5.01 45.34 8.51
N ALA A 139 4.16 46.25 8.04
CA ALA A 139 4.54 47.28 7.08
C ALA A 139 5.56 48.29 7.67
N LYS A 140 5.32 48.78 8.89
CA LYS A 140 6.27 49.66 9.61
C LYS A 140 7.60 48.97 9.89
N GLN A 141 7.54 47.71 10.32
CA GLN A 141 8.72 46.88 10.58
C GLN A 141 9.50 46.60 9.29
N THR A 142 8.80 46.30 8.20
CA THR A 142 9.41 46.13 6.86
C THR A 142 10.12 47.40 6.43
N LYS A 143 9.47 48.56 6.53
CA LYS A 143 10.10 49.85 6.24
C LYS A 143 11.35 50.08 7.09
N ARG A 144 11.26 49.87 8.42
CA ARG A 144 12.41 49.98 9.32
C ARG A 144 13.55 49.04 8.92
N MET A 145 13.25 47.80 8.51
CA MET A 145 14.26 46.85 8.04
C MET A 145 14.94 47.35 6.75
N LEU A 146 14.19 47.97 5.84
CA LEU A 146 14.73 48.59 4.64
C LEU A 146 15.59 49.82 4.96
N ASP A 147 15.12 50.68 5.87
CA ASP A 147 15.84 51.89 6.30
C ASP A 147 17.17 51.52 6.98
N MET A 148 17.17 50.45 7.78
CA MET A 148 18.37 49.89 8.42
C MET A 148 19.24 49.05 7.47
N LYS A 149 18.86 48.91 6.19
CA LYS A 149 19.54 48.08 5.18
C LYS A 149 19.76 46.63 5.65
N GLY A 150 18.71 45.99 6.17
CA GLY A 150 18.74 44.61 6.60
C GLY A 150 19.09 43.65 5.47
N ASN A 151 20.24 42.98 5.59
CA ASN A 151 20.80 42.07 4.57
C ASN A 151 20.79 42.68 3.14
N PRO A 152 21.68 43.67 2.88
CA PRO A 152 21.60 44.50 1.68
C PRO A 152 22.31 43.96 0.46
N ILE A 153 23.09 42.88 0.58
CA ILE A 153 23.91 42.33 -0.53
C ILE A 153 23.09 41.34 -1.35
N GLU A 154 22.47 40.34 -0.70
CA GLU A 154 21.75 39.25 -1.39
C GLU A 154 20.31 39.05 -0.87
N GLY A 155 20.05 39.44 0.36
CA GLY A 155 18.82 39.10 1.06
C GLY A 155 17.68 40.11 0.88
N PHE A 156 17.23 40.67 2.00
CA PHE A 156 15.97 41.40 2.07
C PHE A 156 16.06 42.77 1.38
N SER A 157 16.91 43.66 1.90
CA SER A 157 17.12 44.99 1.31
C SER A 157 17.71 44.95 -0.09
N ALA A 158 18.45 43.90 -0.44
CA ALA A 158 18.98 43.70 -1.80
C ALA A 158 17.86 43.67 -2.86
N LYS A 159 16.65 43.21 -2.48
CA LYS A 159 15.48 43.09 -3.35
C LYS A 159 14.61 44.34 -3.40
N TRP A 160 14.98 45.40 -2.68
CA TRP A 160 14.27 46.67 -2.69
C TRP A 160 14.98 47.69 -3.57
N ASP A 161 14.24 48.37 -4.44
CA ASP A 161 14.72 49.48 -5.25
C ASP A 161 14.55 50.78 -4.44
N TYR A 162 15.67 51.27 -3.89
CA TYR A 162 15.68 52.50 -3.09
C TYR A 162 15.45 53.76 -3.94
N ASP A 163 15.73 53.71 -5.25
CA ASP A 163 15.56 54.84 -6.15
C ASP A 163 14.08 55.00 -6.55
N LYS A 164 13.39 53.87 -6.75
CA LYS A 164 11.97 53.84 -7.17
C LYS A 164 10.97 53.62 -6.04
N ASN A 165 11.46 53.33 -4.83
CA ASN A 165 10.62 53.06 -3.65
C ASN A 165 9.64 51.89 -3.89
N GLU A 166 10.10 50.83 -4.57
CA GLU A 166 9.33 49.63 -4.88
C GLU A 166 10.18 48.36 -4.77
N TRP A 167 9.53 47.19 -4.70
CA TRP A 167 10.24 45.92 -4.78
C TRP A 167 10.79 45.73 -6.19
N LYS A 168 12.06 45.32 -6.30
CA LYS A 168 12.68 44.96 -7.58
C LYS A 168 11.88 43.81 -8.23
N LYS A 169 11.65 43.93 -9.53
CA LYS A 169 10.97 42.91 -10.35
C LYS A 169 11.93 41.79 -10.73
#